data_AF-A0A4W5JUY7-F1
#
_entry.id   AF-A0A4W5JUY7-F1
#
_cell.length_a   1.000
_cell.length_b   1.000
_cell.length_c   1.000
_cell.angle_alpha   90.00
_cell.angle_beta   90.00
_cell.angle_gamma   90.00
#
_symmetry.space_group_name_H-M   'P 1'
#
loop_
_entity.id
_entity.type
_entity.pdbx_description
1 polymer ?
#
loop_
_entity_poly.entity_id
_entity_poly.type
_entity_poly.pdbx_seq_one_letter_code
_entity_poly.pdbx_strand_id
1 'polypeptide(L)'
;MDPSLTEMVDKAIKILRRNPKGFYLFVEGGRIDHGHHGSGAKFALTEAVEFDNAIERAAELTSELDTLSVVTADHSHVFSFGGNSDRGNPVLGRLQVHR
;
A
#
# COMPACT_ATOMS: atom_id res chain seq x y z
N MET A 1 -2.81 -17.26 12.46
CA MET A 1 -2.23 -16.24 11.56
C MET A 1 -3.34 -15.85 10.62
N ASP A 2 -3.52 -14.55 10.45
CA ASP A 2 -4.49 -13.97 9.51
C ASP A 2 -3.78 -13.70 8.17
N PRO A 3 -4.49 -13.71 7.04
CA PRO A 3 -3.88 -13.48 5.73
C PRO A 3 -3.42 -12.02 5.57
N SER A 4 -2.35 -11.82 4.79
CA SER A 4 -1.94 -10.49 4.36
C SER A 4 -2.92 -9.91 3.33
N LEU A 5 -2.85 -8.60 3.07
CA LEU A 5 -3.66 -7.96 2.02
C LEU A 5 -3.33 -8.55 0.65
N THR A 6 -2.05 -8.77 0.38
CA THR A 6 -1.54 -9.43 -0.82
C THR A 6 -2.14 -10.83 -1.00
N GLU A 7 -2.22 -11.63 0.06
CA GLU A 7 -2.84 -12.97 0.01
C GLU A 7 -4.35 -12.91 -0.25
N MET A 8 -5.04 -11.92 0.33
CA MET A 8 -6.46 -11.70 0.07
C MET A 8 -6.72 -11.29 -1.39
N VAL A 9 -5.90 -10.40 -1.96
CA VAL A 9 -5.99 -9.98 -3.38
C VAL A 9 -5.75 -11.16 -4.30
N ASP A 10 -4.70 -11.94 -4.06
CA ASP A 10 -4.39 -13.14 -4.84
C ASP A 10 -5.60 -14.09 -4.89
N LYS A 11 -6.21 -14.34 -3.73
CA LYS A 11 -7.37 -15.22 -3.63
C LYS A 11 -8.60 -14.65 -4.32
N ALA A 12 -8.88 -13.36 -4.12
CA ALA A 12 -10.03 -12.68 -4.70
C ALA A 12 -9.98 -12.72 -6.23
N ILE A 13 -8.85 -12.33 -6.84
CA ILE A 13 -8.70 -12.33 -8.31
C ILE A 13 -8.85 -13.74 -8.88
N LYS A 14 -8.26 -14.77 -8.24
CA LYS A 14 -8.39 -16.18 -8.68
C LYS A 14 -9.84 -16.69 -8.67
N ILE A 15 -10.70 -16.14 -7.81
CA ILE A 15 -12.13 -16.46 -7.78
C ILE A 15 -12.86 -15.64 -8.85
N LEU A 16 -12.68 -14.32 -8.85
CA LEU A 16 -13.42 -13.37 -9.70
C LEU A 16 -13.13 -13.55 -11.19
N ARG A 17 -11.89 -13.88 -11.57
CA ARG A 17 -11.49 -14.09 -12.98
C ARG A 17 -12.20 -15.25 -13.68
N ARG A 18 -12.95 -16.08 -12.94
CA ARG A 18 -13.74 -17.17 -13.51
C ARG A 18 -14.99 -16.66 -14.25
N ASN A 19 -15.40 -15.42 -14.01
CA ASN A 19 -16.52 -14.81 -14.70
C ASN A 19 -16.10 -14.32 -16.10
N PRO A 20 -16.65 -14.87 -17.20
CA PRO A 20 -16.28 -14.45 -18.56
C PRO A 20 -16.73 -13.02 -18.89
N LYS A 21 -17.58 -12.39 -18.06
CA LYS A 21 -18.02 -10.99 -18.22
C LYS A 21 -17.11 -9.98 -17.50
N GLY A 22 -15.99 -10.43 -16.94
CA GLY A 22 -15.10 -9.60 -16.12
C GLY A 22 -15.56 -9.47 -14.66
N PHE A 23 -14.89 -8.59 -13.92
CA PHE A 23 -15.17 -8.35 -12.50
C PHE A 23 -14.86 -6.91 -12.10
N TYR A 24 -15.40 -6.53 -10.94
CA TYR A 24 -14.98 -5.37 -10.18
C TYR A 24 -14.38 -5.87 -8.86
N LEU A 25 -13.28 -5.26 -8.42
CA LEU A 25 -12.63 -5.58 -7.15
C LEU A 25 -12.21 -4.28 -6.48
N PHE A 26 -12.65 -4.11 -5.22
CA PHE A 26 -12.20 -3.04 -4.33
C PHE A 26 -11.21 -3.62 -3.32
N VAL A 27 -10.06 -2.97 -3.17
CA VAL A 27 -8.98 -3.35 -2.26
C VAL A 27 -8.56 -2.12 -1.48
N GLU A 28 -8.44 -2.23 -0.17
CA GLU A 28 -8.18 -1.10 0.71
C GLU A 28 -7.00 -1.39 1.66
N GLY A 29 -5.97 -0.55 1.59
CA GLY A 29 -4.90 -0.47 2.59
C GLY A 29 -5.31 0.30 3.84
N GLY A 30 -6.46 -0.04 4.44
CA GLY A 30 -7.17 0.85 5.38
C GLY A 30 -6.43 1.17 6.68
N ARG A 31 -5.39 0.41 7.05
CA ARG A 31 -4.63 0.65 8.28
C ARG A 31 -3.49 1.67 8.12
N ILE A 32 -3.23 2.15 6.91
CA ILE A 32 -2.35 3.31 6.67
C ILE A 32 -2.87 4.52 7.47
N ASP A 33 -4.18 4.76 7.37
CA ASP A 33 -4.92 5.79 8.11
C ASP A 33 -4.75 5.62 9.63
N HIS A 34 -5.02 4.42 10.16
CA HIS A 34 -4.82 4.12 11.58
C HIS A 34 -3.38 4.39 12.06
N GLY A 35 -2.38 4.08 11.22
CA GLY A 35 -0.98 4.39 11.51
C GLY A 35 -0.73 5.88 11.63
N HIS A 36 -1.29 6.69 10.74
CA HIS A 36 -1.16 8.14 10.78
C HIS A 36 -1.93 8.78 11.95
N HIS A 37 -3.16 8.32 12.25
CA HIS A 37 -3.90 8.77 13.43
C HIS A 37 -3.16 8.48 14.75
N GLY A 38 -2.43 7.36 14.81
CA GLY A 38 -1.53 7.05 15.93
C GLY A 38 -0.22 7.84 15.95
N SER A 39 0.02 8.76 15.00
CA SER A 39 1.33 9.41 14.76
C SER A 39 2.48 8.41 14.57
N GLY A 40 2.16 7.18 14.16
CA GLY A 40 3.07 6.05 14.03
C GLY A 40 3.56 5.88 12.59
N ALA A 41 4.49 6.74 12.16
CA ALA A 41 5.02 6.71 10.78
C ALA A 41 5.55 5.33 10.35
N LYS A 42 6.20 4.59 11.25
CA LYS A 42 6.65 3.22 10.97
C LYS A 42 5.49 2.32 10.55
N PHE A 43 4.38 2.38 11.29
CA PHE A 43 3.23 1.53 11.04
C PHE A 43 2.52 1.94 9.74
N ALA A 44 2.23 3.24 9.58
CA ALA A 44 1.59 3.76 8.37
C ALA A 44 2.38 3.40 7.09
N LEU A 45 3.70 3.59 7.11
CA LEU A 45 4.57 3.28 5.96
C LEU A 45 4.69 1.78 5.69
N THR A 46 4.64 0.93 6.72
CA THR A 46 4.68 -0.53 6.54
C THR A 46 3.36 -1.03 5.95
N GLU A 47 2.21 -0.51 6.40
CA GLU A 47 0.92 -0.82 5.78
C GLU A 47 0.83 -0.30 4.34
N ALA A 48 1.46 0.84 4.04
CA ALA A 48 1.53 1.36 2.68
C ALA A 48 2.35 0.46 1.75
N VAL A 49 3.46 -0.11 2.24
CA VAL A 49 4.23 -1.12 1.51
C VAL A 49 3.42 -2.39 1.29
N GLU A 50 2.65 -2.86 2.28
CA GLU A 50 1.78 -4.04 2.07
C GLU A 50 0.66 -3.76 1.06
N PHE A 51 0.13 -2.54 1.01
CA PHE A 51 -0.82 -2.14 -0.03
C PHE A 51 -0.17 -2.09 -1.42
N ASP A 52 1.06 -1.59 -1.54
CA ASP A 52 1.83 -1.61 -2.78
C ASP A 52 2.13 -3.04 -3.28
N ASN A 53 2.51 -3.94 -2.36
CA ASN A 53 2.67 -5.37 -2.68
C ASN A 53 1.36 -5.99 -3.23
N ALA A 54 0.21 -5.59 -2.67
CA ALA A 54 -1.09 -6.07 -3.14
C ALA A 54 -1.45 -5.51 -4.54
N ILE A 55 -1.03 -4.28 -4.85
CA ILE A 55 -1.16 -3.67 -6.18
C ILE A 55 -0.28 -4.42 -7.19
N GLU A 56 0.99 -4.67 -6.86
CA GLU A 56 1.91 -5.46 -7.70
C GLU A 56 1.31 -6.85 -7.96
N ARG A 57 0.81 -7.51 -6.92
CA ARG A 57 0.19 -8.83 -7.07
C ARG A 57 -1.05 -8.81 -7.96
N ALA A 58 -1.85 -7.75 -7.93
CA ALA A 58 -2.97 -7.59 -8.84
C ALA A 58 -2.52 -7.43 -10.29
N ALA A 59 -1.46 -6.65 -10.53
CA ALA A 59 -0.87 -6.45 -11.86
C ALA A 59 -0.30 -7.76 -12.43
N GLU A 60 0.31 -8.62 -11.61
CA GLU A 60 0.79 -9.94 -12.04
C GLU A 60 -0.33 -10.92 -12.43
N LEU A 61 -1.53 -10.73 -11.88
CA LEU A 61 -2.67 -11.63 -12.06
C LEU A 61 -3.68 -11.16 -13.12
N THR A 62 -3.49 -9.97 -13.67
CA THR A 62 -4.37 -9.32 -14.65
C THR A 62 -3.59 -8.82 -15.87
N SER A 63 -4.28 -8.35 -16.91
CA SER A 63 -3.64 -7.75 -18.09
C SER A 63 -4.07 -6.30 -18.23
N GLU A 64 -3.13 -5.39 -18.41
CA GLU A 64 -3.44 -3.97 -18.66
C GLU A 64 -4.19 -3.75 -20.00
N LEU A 65 -4.24 -4.76 -20.88
CA LEU A 65 -4.99 -4.70 -22.14
C LEU A 65 -6.51 -4.77 -21.93
N ASP A 66 -6.97 -5.39 -20.85
CA ASP A 66 -8.39 -5.61 -20.56
C ASP A 66 -8.81 -5.25 -19.13
N THR A 67 -7.87 -4.82 -18.29
CA THR A 67 -8.09 -4.47 -16.89
C THR A 67 -7.65 -3.03 -16.63
N LEU A 68 -8.59 -2.18 -16.20
CA LEU A 68 -8.30 -0.84 -15.69
C LEU A 68 -8.06 -0.89 -14.18
N SER A 69 -6.83 -0.56 -13.77
CA SER A 69 -6.46 -0.42 -12.35
C SER A 69 -6.39 1.05 -11.97
N VAL A 70 -7.04 1.43 -10.87
CA VAL A 70 -7.00 2.79 -10.31
C VAL A 70 -6.53 2.70 -8.86
N VAL A 71 -5.42 3.39 -8.57
CA VAL A 71 -4.90 3.54 -7.21
C VAL A 71 -5.06 5.00 -6.81
N THR A 72 -5.65 5.23 -5.64
CA THR A 72 -5.89 6.58 -5.11
C THR A 72 -5.91 6.54 -3.59
N ALA A 73 -5.85 7.71 -2.97
CA ALA A 73 -6.28 7.92 -1.60
C ALA A 73 -7.65 8.61 -1.58
N ASP A 74 -8.41 8.38 -0.53
CA ASP A 74 -9.64 9.10 -0.21
C ASP A 74 -9.35 10.46 0.42
N HIS A 75 -8.33 10.52 1.29
CA HIS A 75 -7.75 11.76 1.81
C HIS A 75 -6.27 11.59 2.22
N SER A 76 -5.63 12.69 2.57
CA SER A 76 -4.26 12.67 3.09
C SER A 76 -4.24 12.77 4.62
N HIS A 77 -3.05 12.97 5.19
CA HIS A 77 -2.80 13.19 6.61
C HIS A 77 -1.81 14.34 6.78
N VAL A 78 -1.70 14.88 8.00
CA VAL A 78 -0.72 15.93 8.34
C VAL A 78 0.73 15.42 8.41
N PHE A 79 1.03 14.29 7.76
CA PHE A 79 2.37 13.73 7.70
C PHE A 79 3.27 14.60 6.84
N SER A 80 4.41 15.01 7.40
CA SER A 80 5.44 15.76 6.67
C SER A 80 6.74 14.97 6.67
N PHE A 81 7.38 14.88 5.51
CA PHE A 81 8.75 14.39 5.36
C PHE A 81 9.68 15.57 5.07
N GLY A 82 10.72 15.74 5.88
CA GLY A 82 11.61 16.90 5.78
C GLY A 82 12.88 16.79 6.60
N GLY A 83 13.59 17.92 6.71
CA GLY A 83 14.95 17.99 7.24
C GLY A 83 16.02 17.78 6.16
N ASN A 84 17.29 17.99 6.53
CA ASN A 84 18.44 17.86 5.62
C ASN A 84 19.13 16.52 5.82
N SER A 85 18.45 15.43 5.46
CA SER A 85 19.00 14.08 5.57
C SER A 85 19.75 13.69 4.30
N ASP A 86 20.95 13.12 4.45
CA ASP A 86 21.69 12.54 3.34
C ASP A 86 20.94 11.36 2.69
N ARG A 87 21.22 11.14 1.40
CA ARG A 87 20.67 10.03 0.64
C ARG A 87 21.09 8.70 1.26
N GLY A 88 20.14 7.78 1.41
CA GLY A 88 20.35 6.45 1.95
C GLY A 88 20.16 6.34 3.46
N ASN A 89 19.96 7.46 4.16
CA ASN A 89 19.58 7.42 5.57
C ASN A 89 18.19 6.78 5.74
N PRO A 90 17.96 6.03 6.84
CA PRO A 90 16.65 5.45 7.13
C PRO A 90 15.57 6.53 7.22
N VAL A 91 14.41 6.30 6.58
CA VAL A 91 13.25 7.23 6.63
C VAL A 91 12.70 7.44 8.04
N LEU A 92 12.88 6.45 8.92
CA LEU A 92 12.52 6.51 10.34
C LEU A 92 13.69 6.96 11.23
N GLY A 93 14.81 7.37 10.60
CA GLY A 93 16.01 7.83 11.27
C GLY A 93 15.83 9.20 11.92
N ARG A 94 16.75 9.54 12.81
CA ARG A 94 16.87 10.88 13.38
C ARG A 94 18.10 11.54 12.78
N LEU A 95 17.99 12.82 12.42
CA LEU A 95 19.17 13.61 12.08
C LEU A 95 20.08 13.65 13.29
N GLN A 96 21.26 13.03 13.18
CA GLN A 96 22.32 13.27 14.14
C GLN A 96 22.92 14.63 13.82
N VAL A 97 22.55 15.63 14.61
CA VAL A 97 23.27 16.90 14.61
C VAL A 97 24.63 16.59 15.22
N HIS A 98 25.68 16.51 14.40
CA HIS A 98 27.04 16.57 14.91
C HIS A 98 27.19 17.94 15.59
N ARG A 99 27.22 17.94 16.93
CA ARG A 99 27.65 19.08 17.73
C ARG A 99 29.16 19.21 17.66
#